data_AF-A0A8X7XAR0-F1
#
_entry.id   AF-A0A8X7XAR0-F1
#
_cell.length_a   1.000
_cell.length_b   1.000
_cell.length_c   1.000
_cell.angle_alpha   90.00
_cell.angle_beta   90.00
_cell.angle_gamma   90.00
#
_symmetry.space_group_name_H-M   'P 1'
#
loop_
_entity.id
_entity.type
_entity.pdbx_description
1 polymer ?
#
loop_
_entity_poly.entity_id
_entity_poly.type
_entity_poly.pdbx_seq_one_letter_code
_entity_poly.pdbx_strand_id
1 'polypeptide(L)'
;MALSRGLRCCQRIFSWVPVVIITAVVLWSYYAYVFELCLFCYLIAFHVCFAMFIWTYWKSIFTLPSRPSKKGEIHNDRAKFHVLFLLFVALMFFARGPKKHLKRVAAPKHWMLDKLTGVFAPRPSTGPHKLRECLPLIIFLRNRLKYALTGDEVKKICMQRFIKIDGKVRTDITYPAGFMDVISIEKTGEHFRLIYDIKGRFTVHRITPEEAKYKLCKVRKIFVGTKGIPHLVTHDARTIRYPDPLIKVNDTVQIDLETGKITQFIKFDTGNLCMVIGGANLGRIGVITNRERHPGSFDVVHVKDSAGNTFATRLSNIFVIGKGNKGWVSLPRGKGIRLTIAEERDKRLAAKQSTS
;
A
#
# COMPACT_ATOMS: atom_id res chain seq x y z
N MET A 1 -33.90 -30.27 41.67
CA MET A 1 -35.23 -30.02 41.06
C MET A 1 -35.27 -30.72 39.71
N ALA A 2 -36.11 -31.75 39.56
CA ALA A 2 -36.27 -32.45 38.29
C ALA A 2 -37.04 -31.55 37.31
N LEU A 3 -36.38 -31.08 36.24
CA LEU A 3 -37.04 -30.34 35.17
C LEU A 3 -38.18 -31.20 34.59
N SER A 4 -39.39 -30.63 34.51
CA SER A 4 -40.58 -31.30 33.99
C SER A 4 -40.32 -31.89 32.59
N ARG A 5 -40.96 -33.01 32.26
CA ARG A 5 -40.80 -33.69 30.96
C ARG A 5 -41.09 -32.73 29.77
N GLY A 6 -41.94 -31.71 29.98
CA GLY A 6 -42.24 -30.66 29.02
C GLY A 6 -41.06 -29.77 28.64
N LEU A 7 -40.26 -29.28 29.59
CA LEU A 7 -39.09 -28.43 29.26
C LEU A 7 -38.01 -29.20 28.47
N ARG A 8 -37.83 -30.50 28.74
CA ARG A 8 -36.91 -31.34 27.96
C ARG A 8 -37.35 -31.52 26.52
N CYS A 9 -38.67 -31.53 26.25
CA CYS A 9 -39.21 -31.58 24.90
C CYS A 9 -38.96 -30.25 24.15
N CYS A 10 -39.25 -29.11 24.78
CA CYS A 10 -38.99 -27.78 24.20
C CYS A 10 -37.50 -27.52 23.94
N GLN A 11 -36.63 -27.94 24.84
CA GLN A 11 -35.17 -27.80 24.67
C GLN A 11 -34.64 -28.68 23.54
N ARG A 12 -35.26 -29.85 23.32
CA ARG A 12 -34.96 -30.72 22.17
C ARG A 12 -35.38 -30.04 20.87
N ILE A 13 -36.58 -29.47 20.79
CA ILE A 13 -37.09 -28.74 19.62
C ILE A 13 -36.23 -27.51 19.30
N PHE A 14 -35.85 -26.70 20.30
CA PHE A 14 -34.97 -25.55 20.09
C PHE A 14 -33.57 -25.94 19.59
N SER A 15 -33.10 -27.14 19.93
CA SER A 15 -31.82 -27.66 19.42
C SER A 15 -31.85 -27.96 17.91
N TRP A 16 -33.03 -28.09 17.31
CA TRP A 16 -33.22 -28.28 15.86
C TRP A 16 -33.25 -26.97 15.07
N VAL A 17 -33.44 -25.82 15.71
CA VAL A 17 -33.51 -24.51 15.00
C VAL A 17 -32.22 -24.19 14.23
N PRO A 18 -31.00 -24.39 14.78
CA PRO A 18 -29.77 -24.22 14.00
C PRO A 18 -29.66 -25.19 12.82
N VAL A 19 -30.23 -26.40 12.93
CA VAL A 19 -30.24 -27.42 11.86
C VAL A 19 -31.00 -26.90 10.67
N VAL A 20 -32.24 -26.47 10.91
CA VAL A 20 -33.16 -26.02 9.87
C VAL A 20 -32.57 -24.82 9.14
N ILE A 21 -31.95 -23.89 9.87
CA ILE A 21 -31.30 -22.71 9.28
C ILE A 21 -30.09 -23.13 8.44
N ILE A 22 -29.20 -23.99 8.95
CA ILE A 22 -28.01 -24.41 8.20
C ILE A 22 -28.40 -25.26 6.99
N THR A 23 -29.35 -26.17 7.12
CA THR A 23 -29.85 -26.97 5.98
C THR A 23 -30.51 -26.09 4.93
N ALA A 24 -31.26 -25.05 5.33
CA ALA A 24 -31.85 -24.09 4.39
C ALA A 24 -30.78 -23.29 3.65
N VAL A 25 -29.73 -22.83 4.34
CA VAL A 25 -28.60 -22.11 3.72
C VAL A 25 -27.81 -23.02 2.78
N VAL A 26 -27.60 -24.29 3.15
CA VAL A 26 -26.89 -25.26 2.30
C VAL A 26 -27.73 -25.63 1.07
N LEU A 27 -29.04 -25.87 1.22
CA LEU A 27 -29.93 -26.10 0.08
C LEU A 27 -30.00 -24.89 -0.85
N TRP A 28 -30.07 -23.68 -0.28
CA TRP A 28 -30.08 -22.45 -1.05
C TRP A 28 -28.75 -22.24 -1.80
N SER A 29 -27.62 -22.56 -1.16
CA SER A 29 -26.32 -22.53 -1.82
C SER A 29 -26.21 -23.61 -2.92
N TYR A 30 -26.77 -24.80 -2.69
CA TYR A 30 -26.81 -25.84 -3.72
C TYR A 30 -27.59 -25.38 -4.95
N TYR A 31 -28.78 -24.78 -4.75
CA TYR A 31 -29.59 -24.24 -5.83
C TYR A 31 -28.87 -23.10 -6.58
N ALA A 32 -28.22 -22.18 -5.86
CA ALA A 32 -27.52 -21.05 -6.47
C ALA A 32 -26.24 -21.45 -7.22
N TYR A 33 -25.46 -22.42 -6.72
CA TYR A 33 -24.18 -22.78 -7.33
C TYR A 33 -24.28 -23.84 -8.43
N VAL A 34 -25.17 -24.82 -8.28
CA VAL A 34 -25.26 -25.95 -9.23
C VAL A 34 -26.00 -25.56 -10.50
N PHE A 35 -26.94 -24.59 -10.44
CA PHE A 35 -27.67 -24.13 -11.61
C PHE A 35 -26.87 -23.17 -12.50
N GLU A 36 -25.93 -22.38 -11.95
CA GLU A 36 -25.11 -21.43 -12.72
C GLU A 36 -23.73 -21.96 -13.14
N LEU A 37 -23.11 -22.91 -12.40
CA LEU A 37 -21.79 -23.47 -12.71
C LEU A 37 -21.85 -25.00 -12.86
N CYS A 38 -22.21 -25.47 -14.06
CA CYS A 38 -22.13 -26.88 -14.47
C CYS A 38 -20.67 -27.35 -14.66
N LEU A 39 -19.90 -27.50 -13.58
CA LEU A 39 -18.60 -28.18 -13.57
C LEU A 39 -18.67 -29.41 -12.66
N PHE A 40 -18.77 -30.60 -13.26
CA PHE A 40 -18.93 -31.91 -12.61
C PHE A 40 -17.99 -32.15 -11.42
N CYS A 41 -16.74 -31.68 -11.49
CA CYS A 41 -15.73 -31.87 -10.44
C CYS A 41 -16.08 -31.16 -9.11
N TYR A 42 -16.72 -29.99 -9.16
CA TYR A 42 -17.11 -29.25 -7.95
C TYR A 42 -18.33 -29.88 -7.25
N LEU A 43 -19.21 -30.53 -8.02
CA LEU A 43 -20.39 -31.21 -7.50
C LEU A 43 -20.01 -32.39 -6.60
N ILE A 44 -19.00 -33.18 -7.02
CA ILE A 44 -18.52 -34.35 -6.26
C ILE A 44 -17.90 -33.91 -4.93
N ALA A 45 -17.01 -32.90 -4.96
CA ALA A 45 -16.40 -32.35 -3.75
C ALA A 45 -17.45 -31.79 -2.78
N PHE A 46 -18.50 -31.14 -3.30
CA PHE A 46 -19.60 -30.63 -2.49
C PHE A 46 -20.39 -31.75 -1.79
N HIS A 47 -20.75 -32.81 -2.50
CA HIS A 47 -21.50 -33.94 -1.91
C HIS A 47 -20.71 -34.67 -0.82
N VAL A 48 -19.40 -34.85 -1.01
CA VAL A 48 -18.52 -35.44 0.01
C VAL A 48 -18.47 -34.55 1.26
N CYS A 49 -18.34 -33.23 1.09
CA CYS A 49 -18.38 -32.28 2.21
C CYS A 49 -19.74 -32.25 2.91
N PHE A 50 -20.84 -32.33 2.16
CA PHE A 50 -22.20 -32.35 2.70
C PHE A 50 -22.49 -33.63 3.48
N ALA A 51 -22.07 -34.78 2.97
CA ALA A 51 -22.19 -36.06 3.67
C ALA A 51 -21.38 -36.06 4.99
N MET A 52 -20.15 -35.53 4.97
CA MET A 52 -19.36 -35.35 6.18
C MET A 52 -20.03 -34.37 7.17
N PHE A 53 -20.69 -33.32 6.69
CA PHE A 53 -21.43 -32.38 7.53
C PHE A 53 -22.62 -33.05 8.23
N ILE A 54 -23.46 -33.78 7.49
CA ILE A 54 -24.59 -34.52 8.06
C ILE A 54 -24.09 -35.55 9.09
N TRP A 55 -23.03 -36.30 8.76
CA TRP A 55 -22.48 -37.31 9.65
C TRP A 55 -21.96 -36.75 10.97
N THR A 56 -21.15 -35.69 10.90
CA THR A 56 -20.60 -35.03 12.10
C THR A 56 -21.67 -34.37 12.95
N TYR A 57 -22.69 -33.82 12.31
CA TYR A 57 -23.82 -33.17 12.97
C TYR A 57 -24.78 -34.19 13.62
N TRP A 58 -25.06 -35.31 12.96
CA TRP A 58 -25.79 -36.45 13.51
C TRP A 58 -25.10 -36.96 14.78
N LYS A 59 -23.78 -37.16 14.72
CA LYS A 59 -22.97 -37.51 15.89
C LYS A 59 -23.11 -36.49 17.02
N SER A 60 -23.25 -35.20 16.73
CA SER A 60 -23.38 -34.15 17.75
C SER A 60 -24.70 -34.24 18.54
N ILE A 61 -25.84 -34.38 17.84
CA ILE A 61 -27.18 -34.44 18.46
C ILE A 61 -27.37 -35.68 19.35
N PHE A 62 -26.84 -36.83 18.93
CA PHE A 62 -27.05 -38.10 19.64
C PHE A 62 -26.01 -38.39 20.72
N THR A 63 -25.08 -37.46 20.97
CA THR A 63 -24.12 -37.64 22.07
C THR A 63 -24.65 -37.03 23.37
N LEU A 64 -24.63 -37.84 24.44
CA LEU A 64 -25.02 -37.40 25.78
C LEU A 64 -24.12 -36.23 26.24
N PRO A 65 -24.66 -35.25 27.00
CA PRO A 65 -23.87 -34.15 27.53
C PRO A 65 -22.75 -34.69 28.42
N SER A 66 -21.49 -34.40 28.07
CA SER A 66 -20.35 -34.74 28.91
C SER A 66 -20.43 -34.00 30.25
N ARG A 67 -20.28 -34.73 31.37
CA ARG A 67 -20.09 -34.10 32.68
C ARG A 67 -18.74 -33.37 32.72
N PRO A 68 -18.62 -32.20 33.37
CA PRO A 68 -17.36 -31.48 33.45
C PRO A 68 -16.31 -32.31 34.19
N SER A 69 -15.15 -32.54 33.57
CA SER A 69 -14.01 -33.18 34.24
C SER A 69 -13.27 -32.15 35.12
N LYS A 70 -12.73 -32.60 36.26
CA LYS A 70 -12.06 -31.74 37.26
C LYS A 70 -10.63 -31.30 36.91
N LYS A 71 -10.16 -31.49 35.67
CA LYS A 71 -8.86 -30.99 35.22
C LYS A 71 -9.01 -30.45 33.81
N GLY A 72 -8.66 -29.18 33.62
CA GLY A 72 -8.77 -28.42 32.37
C GLY A 72 -7.86 -28.91 31.25
N GLU A 73 -7.94 -30.18 30.89
CA GLU A 73 -7.36 -30.71 29.65
C GLU A 73 -8.45 -30.74 28.58
N ILE A 74 -8.40 -29.76 27.68
CA ILE A 74 -9.25 -29.72 26.49
C ILE A 74 -8.61 -30.62 25.43
N HIS A 75 -8.79 -31.93 25.54
CA HIS A 75 -8.58 -32.82 24.40
C HIS A 75 -9.91 -32.98 23.66
N ASN A 76 -10.25 -31.99 22.82
CA ASN A 76 -11.49 -32.03 22.05
C ASN A 76 -11.21 -31.95 20.56
N ASP A 77 -11.04 -33.11 19.92
CA ASP A 77 -10.96 -33.20 18.46
C ASP A 77 -12.23 -32.67 17.77
N ARG A 78 -13.39 -32.65 18.43
CA ARG A 78 -14.63 -32.06 17.88
C ARG A 78 -14.55 -30.55 17.68
N ALA A 79 -13.84 -29.83 18.55
CA ALA A 79 -13.67 -28.40 18.41
C ALA A 79 -12.78 -28.07 17.20
N LYS A 80 -11.78 -28.93 16.92
CA LYS A 80 -10.90 -28.77 15.76
C LYS A 80 -11.66 -28.90 14.44
N PHE A 81 -12.59 -29.85 14.31
CA PHE A 81 -13.43 -30.00 13.11
C PHE A 81 -14.39 -28.83 12.90
N HIS A 82 -15.03 -28.33 13.97
CA HIS A 82 -15.93 -27.18 13.85
C HIS A 82 -15.18 -25.88 13.51
N VAL A 83 -13.98 -25.68 14.08
CA VAL A 83 -13.10 -24.55 13.72
C VAL A 83 -12.59 -24.69 12.29
N LEU A 84 -12.19 -25.88 11.85
CA LEU A 84 -11.75 -26.14 10.48
C LEU A 84 -12.89 -25.93 9.46
N PHE A 85 -14.12 -26.33 9.80
CA PHE A 85 -15.31 -26.09 8.99
C PHE A 85 -15.67 -24.60 8.90
N LEU A 86 -15.65 -23.87 10.01
CA LEU A 86 -15.84 -22.42 10.01
C LEU A 86 -14.73 -21.69 9.24
N LEU A 87 -13.50 -22.20 9.29
CA LEU A 87 -12.37 -21.69 8.51
C LEU A 87 -12.55 -21.97 7.00
N PHE A 88 -13.06 -23.15 6.63
CA PHE A 88 -13.36 -23.54 5.25
C PHE A 88 -14.53 -22.73 4.67
N VAL A 89 -15.62 -22.57 5.43
CA VAL A 89 -16.76 -21.72 5.07
C VAL A 89 -16.31 -20.26 4.95
N ALA A 90 -15.52 -19.75 5.91
CA ALA A 90 -14.98 -18.39 5.83
C ALA A 90 -14.06 -18.20 4.60
N LEU A 91 -13.22 -19.19 4.26
CA LEU A 91 -12.40 -19.20 3.05
C LEU A 91 -13.24 -19.15 1.77
N MET A 92 -14.35 -19.89 1.70
CA MET A 92 -15.25 -19.89 0.55
C MET A 92 -16.02 -18.58 0.37
N PHE A 93 -16.47 -17.94 1.46
CA PHE A 93 -17.35 -16.77 1.36
C PHE A 93 -16.60 -15.41 1.36
N PHE A 94 -15.42 -15.29 1.99
CA PHE A 94 -14.74 -13.99 2.14
C PHE A 94 -13.70 -13.65 1.06
N ALA A 95 -13.46 -14.54 0.09
CA ALA A 95 -12.41 -14.37 -0.92
C ALA A 95 -12.84 -13.51 -2.14
N ARG A 96 -14.05 -12.94 -2.15
CA ARG A 96 -14.60 -12.29 -3.36
C ARG A 96 -14.44 -10.77 -3.34
N GLY A 97 -13.79 -10.24 -4.37
CA GLY A 97 -13.74 -8.81 -4.70
C GLY A 97 -12.59 -8.01 -4.08
N PRO A 98 -12.51 -6.70 -4.40
CA PRO A 98 -11.45 -5.83 -3.93
C PRO A 98 -11.55 -5.59 -2.43
N LYS A 99 -10.46 -5.87 -1.69
CA LYS A 99 -10.39 -5.60 -0.26
C LYS A 99 -10.52 -4.09 0.00
N LYS A 100 -11.52 -3.67 0.76
CA LYS A 100 -11.76 -2.26 1.15
C LYS A 100 -11.00 -1.84 2.42
N HIS A 101 -10.55 -2.79 3.22
CA HIS A 101 -9.89 -2.52 4.50
C HIS A 101 -8.40 -2.84 4.44
N LEU A 102 -7.61 -2.12 5.24
CA LEU A 102 -6.19 -2.38 5.45
C LEU A 102 -5.93 -2.51 6.97
N LYS A 103 -5.41 -3.65 7.39
CA LYS A 103 -5.00 -3.86 8.79
C LYS A 103 -3.74 -3.06 9.09
N ARG A 104 -3.66 -2.48 10.28
CA ARG A 104 -2.56 -1.57 10.67
C ARG A 104 -1.19 -2.24 10.64
N VAL A 105 -1.11 -3.48 11.15
CA VAL A 105 0.11 -4.30 11.11
C VAL A 105 0.56 -4.67 9.69
N ALA A 106 -0.35 -4.68 8.73
CA ALA A 106 -0.07 -4.95 7.32
C ALA A 106 0.19 -3.68 6.49
N ALA A 107 0.14 -2.51 7.12
CA ALA A 107 0.42 -1.25 6.45
C ALA A 107 1.92 -1.13 6.08
N PRO A 108 2.26 -0.31 5.07
CA PRO A 108 3.65 -0.04 4.73
C PRO A 108 4.44 0.50 5.94
N LYS A 109 5.57 -0.14 6.26
CA LYS A 109 6.42 0.22 7.42
C LYS A 109 6.86 1.69 7.40
N HIS A 110 7.10 2.24 6.21
CA HIS A 110 7.57 3.61 6.04
C HIS A 110 6.52 4.68 6.43
N TRP A 111 5.26 4.31 6.65
CA TRP A 111 4.24 5.22 7.21
C TRP A 111 4.48 5.54 8.68
N MET A 112 5.24 4.71 9.40
CA MET A 112 5.50 4.88 10.84
C MET A 112 4.21 4.94 11.65
N LEU A 113 3.28 4.03 11.37
CA LEU A 113 2.10 3.82 12.21
C LEU A 113 2.49 2.99 13.43
N ASP A 114 1.95 3.36 14.58
CA ASP A 114 2.07 2.60 15.82
C ASP A 114 1.25 1.30 15.75
N LYS A 115 1.43 0.41 16.73
CA LYS A 115 0.73 -0.88 16.79
C LYS A 115 -0.55 -0.85 17.64
N LEU A 116 -0.71 0.12 18.54
CA LEU A 116 -1.62 0.02 19.69
C LEU A 116 -2.87 0.89 19.58
N THR A 117 -2.80 2.05 18.92
CA THR A 117 -3.90 3.04 18.84
C THR A 117 -5.09 2.54 17.98
N GLY A 118 -5.18 1.25 17.65
CA GLY A 118 -6.28 0.69 16.85
C GLY A 118 -5.87 -0.31 15.76
N VAL A 119 -6.88 -0.98 15.22
CA VAL A 119 -6.72 -2.19 14.40
C VAL A 119 -6.47 -1.89 12.91
N PHE A 120 -7.00 -0.78 12.40
CA PHE A 120 -7.01 -0.45 10.98
C PHE A 120 -6.06 0.71 10.64
N ALA A 121 -5.45 0.63 9.45
CA ALA A 121 -4.73 1.75 8.85
C ALA A 121 -5.62 2.41 7.78
N PRO A 122 -5.39 3.70 7.50
CA PRO A 122 -5.98 4.34 6.33
C PRO A 122 -5.61 3.55 5.08
N ARG A 123 -6.62 3.06 4.36
CA ARG A 123 -6.41 2.42 3.06
C ARG A 123 -6.38 3.54 2.00
N PRO A 124 -5.29 3.69 1.22
CA PRO A 124 -5.24 4.70 0.19
C PRO A 124 -6.27 4.39 -0.90
N SER A 125 -6.88 5.44 -1.45
CA SER A 125 -7.73 5.36 -2.63
C SER A 125 -6.92 4.89 -3.84
N THR A 126 -7.58 4.36 -4.86
CA THR A 126 -6.94 4.02 -6.14
C THR A 126 -6.65 5.32 -6.90
N GLY A 127 -5.39 5.71 -6.95
CA GLY A 127 -4.94 6.95 -7.57
C GLY A 127 -3.62 6.81 -8.32
N PRO A 128 -2.87 7.91 -8.51
CA PRO A 128 -1.65 7.94 -9.32
C PRO A 128 -0.57 6.95 -8.89
N HIS A 129 -0.40 6.79 -7.57
CA HIS A 129 0.70 6.03 -6.98
C HIS A 129 0.21 4.72 -6.37
N LYS A 130 1.09 3.70 -6.33
CA LYS A 130 0.77 2.39 -5.75
C LYS A 130 0.64 2.49 -4.23
N LEU A 131 -0.19 1.63 -3.63
CA LEU A 131 -0.43 1.56 -2.18
C LEU A 131 0.85 1.46 -1.33
N ARG A 132 1.88 0.74 -1.80
CA ARG A 132 3.15 0.56 -1.09
C ARG A 132 4.19 1.66 -1.37
N GLU A 133 3.89 2.58 -2.30
CA GLU A 133 4.78 3.65 -2.78
C GLU A 133 4.10 5.03 -2.64
N CYS A 134 3.11 5.14 -1.75
CA CYS A 134 2.36 6.38 -1.51
C CYS A 134 2.22 6.68 -0.02
N LEU A 135 1.90 7.92 0.31
CA LEU A 135 1.52 8.42 1.61
C LEU A 135 0.10 9.01 1.54
N PRO A 136 -0.90 8.39 2.21
CA PRO A 136 -2.23 8.97 2.33
C PRO A 136 -2.22 10.35 2.99
N LEU A 137 -3.06 11.26 2.49
CA LEU A 137 -3.13 12.63 2.97
C LEU A 137 -3.41 12.73 4.49
N ILE A 138 -4.23 11.84 5.03
CA ILE A 138 -4.47 11.71 6.48
C ILE A 138 -3.20 11.43 7.29
N ILE A 139 -2.28 10.62 6.78
CA ILE A 139 -1.01 10.33 7.47
C ILE A 139 -0.08 11.55 7.37
N PHE A 140 -0.10 12.25 6.24
CA PHE A 140 0.68 13.46 6.03
C PHE A 140 0.26 14.57 7.03
N LEU A 141 -1.02 14.90 7.11
CA LEU A 141 -1.52 15.99 7.97
C LEU A 141 -1.44 15.65 9.46
N ARG A 142 -1.87 14.45 9.85
CA ARG A 142 -1.98 14.05 11.27
C ARG A 142 -0.65 13.56 11.85
N ASN A 143 0.02 12.64 11.15
CA ASN A 143 1.19 11.96 11.71
C ASN A 143 2.51 12.70 11.42
N ARG A 144 2.65 13.37 10.27
CA ARG A 144 3.87 14.10 9.90
C ARG A 144 3.83 15.57 10.31
N LEU A 145 2.84 16.33 9.82
CA LEU A 145 2.72 17.78 10.07
C LEU A 145 2.14 18.13 11.44
N LYS A 146 1.37 17.22 12.05
CA LYS A 146 0.69 17.44 13.35
C LYS A 146 -0.34 18.58 13.35
N TYR A 147 -0.93 18.90 12.19
CA TYR A 147 -2.02 19.89 12.10
C TYR A 147 -3.37 19.36 12.58
N ALA A 148 -3.51 18.05 12.65
CA ALA A 148 -4.69 17.37 13.18
C ALA A 148 -4.26 16.30 14.18
N LEU A 149 -5.11 16.03 15.16
CA LEU A 149 -5.00 14.96 16.14
C LEU A 149 -5.83 13.75 15.72
N THR A 150 -7.02 13.98 15.16
CA THR A 150 -7.99 12.94 14.78
C THR A 150 -8.21 12.85 13.26
N GLY A 151 -8.84 11.75 12.80
CA GLY A 151 -9.18 11.59 11.38
C GLY A 151 -10.28 12.55 10.91
N ASP A 152 -11.21 12.90 11.80
CA ASP A 152 -12.31 13.81 11.47
C ASP A 152 -11.86 15.25 11.33
N GLU A 153 -10.87 15.69 12.12
CA GLU A 153 -10.22 16.99 11.92
C GLU A 153 -9.55 17.09 10.54
N VAL A 154 -8.85 16.03 10.10
CA VAL A 154 -8.31 15.97 8.75
C VAL A 154 -9.40 16.13 7.70
N LYS A 155 -10.56 15.46 7.91
CA LYS A 155 -11.71 15.59 7.01
C LYS A 155 -12.22 17.03 6.97
N LYS A 156 -12.32 17.72 8.10
CA LYS A 156 -12.70 19.15 8.15
C LYS A 156 -11.74 20.02 7.36
N ILE A 157 -10.43 19.83 7.50
CA ILE A 157 -9.40 20.56 6.75
C ILE A 157 -9.54 20.32 5.24
N CYS A 158 -9.71 19.05 4.82
CA CYS A 158 -9.82 18.71 3.40
C CYS A 158 -11.12 19.22 2.77
N MET A 159 -12.23 19.23 3.51
CA MET A 159 -13.53 19.71 3.03
C MET A 159 -13.57 21.24 2.87
N GLN A 160 -12.73 21.98 3.61
CA GLN A 160 -12.51 23.41 3.40
C GLN A 160 -11.72 23.73 2.13
N ARG A 161 -11.26 22.72 1.37
CA ARG A 161 -10.57 22.89 0.08
C ARG A 161 -9.22 23.62 0.14
N PHE A 162 -8.61 23.73 1.32
CA PHE A 162 -7.32 24.40 1.51
C PHE A 162 -6.11 23.62 0.99
N ILE A 163 -6.27 22.32 0.74
CA ILE A 163 -5.17 21.44 0.34
C ILE A 163 -5.22 21.22 -1.17
N LYS A 164 -4.12 21.58 -1.82
CA LYS A 164 -3.88 21.32 -3.24
C LYS A 164 -2.73 20.32 -3.38
N ILE A 165 -2.93 19.32 -4.24
CA ILE A 165 -1.90 18.36 -4.63
C ILE A 165 -1.70 18.52 -6.13
N ASP A 166 -0.47 18.80 -6.54
CA ASP A 166 -0.10 19.15 -7.91
C ASP A 166 -0.98 20.26 -8.50
N GLY A 167 -1.23 21.31 -7.71
CA GLY A 167 -2.08 22.46 -8.11
C GLY A 167 -3.60 22.20 -8.08
N LYS A 168 -4.03 20.94 -7.93
CA LYS A 168 -5.46 20.59 -7.89
C LYS A 168 -5.95 20.39 -6.46
N VAL A 169 -7.10 20.99 -6.13
CA VAL A 169 -7.74 20.80 -4.82
C VAL A 169 -8.13 19.33 -4.65
N ARG A 170 -7.74 18.74 -3.51
CA ARG A 170 -8.11 17.35 -3.17
C ARG A 170 -8.85 17.33 -1.84
N THR A 171 -10.09 16.84 -1.87
CA THR A 171 -10.96 16.68 -0.69
C THR A 171 -10.86 15.28 -0.07
N ASP A 172 -10.33 14.30 -0.80
CA ASP A 172 -10.16 12.92 -0.33
C ASP A 172 -9.02 12.82 0.68
N ILE A 173 -9.37 12.47 1.93
CA ILE A 173 -8.43 12.26 3.04
C ILE A 173 -7.49 11.07 2.82
N THR A 174 -7.88 10.11 1.98
CA THR A 174 -7.13 8.89 1.66
C THR A 174 -6.45 8.95 0.29
N TYR A 175 -6.34 10.16 -0.30
CA TYR A 175 -5.65 10.34 -1.58
C TYR A 175 -4.19 9.86 -1.49
N PRO A 176 -3.73 9.02 -2.44
CA PRO A 176 -2.37 8.49 -2.44
C PRO A 176 -1.39 9.52 -3.03
N ALA A 177 -0.92 10.45 -2.23
CA ALA A 177 0.20 11.32 -2.63
C ALA A 177 1.49 10.50 -2.64
N GLY A 178 2.34 10.65 -3.65
CA GLY A 178 3.52 9.81 -3.81
C GLY A 178 4.80 10.58 -4.06
N PHE A 179 5.80 9.88 -4.57
CA PHE A 179 7.11 10.44 -4.85
C PHE A 179 7.03 11.62 -5.85
N MET A 180 7.72 12.71 -5.55
CA MET A 180 7.80 13.97 -6.32
C MET A 180 6.52 14.79 -6.46
N ASP A 181 5.41 14.36 -5.85
CA ASP A 181 4.21 15.18 -5.79
C ASP A 181 4.45 16.43 -4.93
N VAL A 182 3.80 17.52 -5.34
CA VAL A 182 3.84 18.81 -4.62
C VAL A 182 2.52 18.99 -3.88
N ILE A 183 2.59 19.15 -2.56
CA ILE A 183 1.46 19.43 -1.69
C ILE A 183 1.56 20.90 -1.26
N SER A 184 0.56 21.70 -1.60
CA SER A 184 0.47 23.10 -1.21
C SER A 184 -0.72 23.36 -0.30
N ILE A 185 -0.50 24.21 0.71
CA ILE A 185 -1.52 24.65 1.66
C ILE A 185 -1.67 26.15 1.51
N GLU A 186 -2.79 26.59 0.95
CA GLU A 186 -2.98 27.99 0.58
C GLU A 186 -3.03 28.92 1.79
N LYS A 187 -3.70 28.47 2.85
CA LYS A 187 -3.93 29.28 4.06
C LYS A 187 -2.64 29.62 4.81
N THR A 188 -1.65 28.72 4.77
CA THR A 188 -0.35 28.93 5.42
C THR A 188 0.74 29.39 4.44
N GLY A 189 0.46 29.37 3.13
CA GLY A 189 1.44 29.67 2.08
C GLY A 189 2.60 28.67 2.00
N GLU A 190 2.44 27.47 2.58
CA GLU A 190 3.49 26.46 2.63
C GLU A 190 3.37 25.45 1.50
N HIS A 191 4.53 25.11 0.92
CA HIS A 191 4.65 24.12 -0.14
C HIS A 191 5.59 23.01 0.30
N PHE A 192 5.20 21.78 0.00
CA PHE A 192 5.94 20.57 0.35
C PHE A 192 6.13 19.69 -0.87
N ARG A 193 7.33 19.12 -1.02
CA ARG A 193 7.59 18.05 -1.97
C ARG A 193 7.74 16.73 -1.22
N LEU A 194 7.06 15.69 -1.67
CA LEU A 194 7.23 14.35 -1.12
C LEU A 194 8.47 13.70 -1.73
N ILE A 195 9.51 13.54 -0.90
CA ILE A 195 10.77 12.90 -1.27
C ILE A 195 11.10 11.81 -0.25
N TYR A 196 11.88 10.81 -0.66
CA TYR A 196 12.42 9.82 0.27
C TYR A 196 13.60 10.37 1.06
N ASP A 197 13.60 10.08 2.36
CA ASP A 197 14.75 10.16 3.25
C ASP A 197 15.66 8.94 3.06
N ILE A 198 16.91 9.05 3.50
CA ILE A 198 17.96 8.01 3.47
C ILE A 198 17.53 6.71 4.17
N LYS A 199 16.62 6.81 5.14
CA LYS A 199 16.02 5.67 5.85
C LYS A 199 14.86 5.01 5.10
N GLY A 200 14.53 5.48 3.90
CA GLY A 200 13.45 4.95 3.07
C GLY A 200 12.05 5.35 3.53
N ARG A 201 11.91 6.55 4.08
CA ARG A 201 10.64 7.11 4.57
C ARG A 201 10.28 8.34 3.75
N PHE A 202 9.00 8.62 3.57
CA PHE A 202 8.59 9.93 3.06
C PHE A 202 8.91 11.00 4.10
N THR A 203 9.73 11.96 3.69
CA THR A 203 10.02 13.18 4.45
C THR A 203 9.18 14.34 3.95
N VAL A 204 8.86 15.25 4.86
CA VAL A 204 8.16 16.49 4.54
C VAL A 204 9.21 17.54 4.21
N HIS A 205 9.53 17.66 2.92
CA HIS A 205 10.50 18.63 2.44
C HIS A 205 9.80 19.94 2.08
N ARG A 206 10.06 21.01 2.83
CA ARG A 206 9.54 22.36 2.51
C ARG A 206 10.28 22.90 1.29
N ILE A 207 9.54 23.48 0.35
CA ILE A 207 10.07 24.04 -0.90
C ILE A 207 9.63 25.50 -1.07
N THR A 208 10.33 26.22 -1.93
CA THR A 208 9.94 27.58 -2.33
C THR A 208 8.73 27.55 -3.27
N PRO A 209 7.95 28.65 -3.35
CA PRO A 209 6.80 28.74 -4.26
C PRO A 209 7.20 28.61 -5.74
N GLU A 210 8.42 28.99 -6.12
CA GLU A 210 8.93 28.81 -7.48
C GLU A 210 9.16 27.34 -7.84
N GLU A 211 9.77 26.57 -6.92
CA GLU A 211 9.96 25.14 -7.11
C GLU A 211 8.62 24.37 -7.08
N ALA A 212 7.62 24.92 -6.38
CA ALA A 212 6.29 24.32 -6.30
C ALA A 212 5.50 24.36 -7.62
N LYS A 213 5.91 25.17 -8.60
CA LYS A 213 5.25 25.27 -9.91
C LYS A 213 5.51 24.05 -10.80
N TYR A 214 6.60 23.32 -10.58
CA TYR A 214 6.97 22.18 -11.40
C TYR A 214 7.19 20.91 -10.58
N LYS A 215 7.16 19.78 -11.28
CA LYS A 215 7.64 18.51 -10.72
C LYS A 215 8.33 17.65 -11.76
N LEU A 216 9.20 16.76 -11.28
CA LEU A 216 9.85 15.77 -12.14
C LEU A 216 9.00 14.51 -12.21
N CYS A 217 8.94 13.93 -13.40
CA CYS A 217 8.20 12.70 -13.66
C CYS A 217 9.02 11.75 -14.53
N LYS A 218 9.27 10.54 -14.03
CA LYS A 218 9.91 9.47 -14.81
C LYS A 218 8.94 8.93 -15.85
N VAL A 219 9.44 8.71 -17.06
CA VAL A 219 8.73 8.10 -18.19
C VAL A 219 8.70 6.59 -18.03
N ARG A 220 7.51 5.99 -18.03
CA ARG A 220 7.33 4.53 -17.94
C ARG A 220 7.17 3.86 -19.30
N LYS A 221 6.43 4.48 -20.20
CA LYS A 221 6.19 3.96 -21.55
C LYS A 221 5.84 5.10 -22.50
N ILE A 222 6.15 4.88 -23.76
CA ILE A 222 5.77 5.74 -24.87
C ILE A 222 5.03 4.84 -25.85
N PHE A 223 3.90 5.32 -26.36
CA PHE A 223 3.10 4.59 -27.34
C PHE A 223 2.49 5.55 -28.34
N VAL A 224 2.18 5.06 -29.53
CA VAL A 224 1.47 5.82 -30.55
C VAL A 224 -0.02 5.49 -30.44
N GLY A 225 -0.83 6.51 -30.24
CA GLY A 225 -2.28 6.40 -30.14
C GLY A 225 -2.95 6.44 -31.50
N THR A 226 -4.27 6.56 -31.49
CA THR A 226 -5.07 6.77 -32.71
C THR A 226 -4.59 8.01 -33.47
N LYS A 227 -4.68 7.98 -34.79
CA LYS A 227 -4.22 9.07 -35.67
C LYS A 227 -2.71 9.34 -35.61
N GLY A 228 -1.90 8.36 -35.22
CA GLY A 228 -0.44 8.49 -35.21
C GLY A 228 0.10 9.43 -34.14
N ILE A 229 -0.69 9.77 -33.12
CA ILE A 229 -0.30 10.76 -32.10
C ILE A 229 0.60 10.07 -31.04
N PRO A 230 1.83 10.54 -30.79
CA PRO A 230 2.66 9.99 -29.74
C PRO A 230 2.17 10.42 -28.34
N HIS A 231 2.11 9.44 -27.44
CA HIS A 231 1.73 9.61 -26.03
C HIS A 231 2.82 9.08 -25.12
N LEU A 232 3.12 9.85 -24.08
CA LEU A 232 4.03 9.49 -23.00
C LEU A 232 3.24 9.23 -21.72
N VAL A 233 3.57 8.16 -21.01
CA VAL A 233 2.99 7.86 -19.68
C VAL A 233 4.05 7.96 -18.61
N THR A 234 3.77 8.74 -17.58
CA THR A 234 4.65 8.97 -16.44
C THR A 234 4.42 7.97 -15.30
N HIS A 235 5.31 8.00 -14.31
CA HIS A 235 5.21 7.16 -13.11
C HIS A 235 3.98 7.44 -12.24
N ASP A 236 3.49 8.68 -12.23
CA ASP A 236 2.25 9.14 -11.59
C ASP A 236 1.02 9.04 -12.53
N ALA A 237 1.11 8.20 -13.57
CA ALA A 237 0.02 7.88 -14.50
C ALA A 237 -0.54 9.05 -15.32
N ARG A 238 0.17 10.18 -15.43
CA ARG A 238 -0.19 11.24 -16.39
C ARG A 238 0.14 10.78 -17.80
N THR A 239 -0.73 11.15 -18.73
CA THR A 239 -0.51 10.93 -20.16
C THR A 239 -0.33 12.27 -20.85
N ILE A 240 0.83 12.48 -21.47
CA ILE A 240 1.16 13.72 -22.18
C ILE A 240 1.22 13.43 -23.67
N ARG A 241 0.54 14.27 -24.45
CA ARG A 241 0.47 14.18 -25.92
C ARG A 241 1.61 14.98 -26.53
N TYR A 242 2.07 14.55 -27.71
CA TYR A 242 3.13 15.22 -28.47
C TYR A 242 4.41 15.48 -27.65
N PRO A 243 5.00 14.44 -27.01
CA PRO A 243 6.31 14.58 -26.40
C PRO A 243 7.39 14.80 -27.48
N ASP A 244 8.51 15.40 -27.08
CA ASP A 244 9.71 15.49 -27.91
C ASP A 244 10.19 14.07 -28.29
N PRO A 245 10.46 13.78 -29.59
CA PRO A 245 10.95 12.47 -30.06
C PRO A 245 12.26 11.98 -29.40
N LEU A 246 13.05 12.90 -28.84
CA LEU A 246 14.29 12.62 -28.12
C LEU A 246 14.05 11.94 -26.77
N ILE A 247 12.84 12.06 -26.20
CA ILE A 247 12.49 11.47 -24.90
C ILE A 247 12.30 9.96 -25.06
N LYS A 248 12.98 9.17 -24.23
CA LYS A 248 12.89 7.71 -24.19
C LYS A 248 12.36 7.21 -22.84
N VAL A 249 12.14 5.90 -22.77
CA VAL A 249 11.68 5.24 -21.55
C VAL A 249 12.78 5.28 -20.49
N ASN A 250 12.39 5.52 -19.23
CA ASN A 250 13.24 5.75 -18.05
C ASN A 250 13.88 7.13 -17.93
N ASP A 251 13.73 7.99 -18.93
CA ASP A 251 14.08 9.40 -18.80
C ASP A 251 13.15 10.10 -17.80
N THR A 252 13.58 11.28 -17.35
CA THR A 252 12.77 12.11 -16.46
C THR A 252 12.39 13.39 -17.18
N VAL A 253 11.10 13.74 -17.17
CA VAL A 253 10.57 14.99 -17.71
C VAL A 253 10.21 15.94 -16.57
N GLN A 254 10.48 17.23 -16.76
CA GLN A 254 10.00 18.30 -15.91
C GLN A 254 8.65 18.78 -16.46
N ILE A 255 7.63 18.72 -15.62
CA ILE A 255 6.26 19.10 -15.96
C ILE A 255 5.92 20.37 -15.19
N ASP A 256 5.41 21.35 -15.91
CA ASP A 256 4.74 22.48 -15.31
C ASP A 256 3.34 22.08 -14.83
N LEU A 257 3.03 22.34 -13.57
CA LEU A 257 1.81 21.85 -12.91
C LEU A 257 0.55 22.61 -13.35
N GLU A 258 0.69 23.86 -13.79
CA GLU A 258 -0.44 24.67 -14.26
C GLU A 258 -0.87 24.23 -15.65
N THR A 259 0.06 24.17 -16.61
CA THR A 259 -0.25 23.82 -18.00
C THR A 259 -0.28 22.32 -18.25
N GLY A 260 0.40 21.52 -17.43
CA GLY A 260 0.60 20.09 -17.64
C GLY A 260 1.52 19.76 -18.82
N LYS A 261 2.23 20.75 -19.37
CA LYS A 261 3.18 20.58 -20.48
C LYS A 261 4.59 20.27 -19.95
N ILE A 262 5.37 19.61 -20.79
CA ILE A 262 6.78 19.32 -20.51
C ILE A 262 7.59 20.59 -20.82
N THR A 263 8.42 21.03 -19.89
CA THR A 263 9.33 22.17 -20.09
C THR A 263 10.71 21.70 -20.54
N GLN A 264 11.28 20.75 -19.81
CA GLN A 264 12.62 20.22 -20.05
C GLN A 264 12.64 18.72 -19.72
N PHE A 265 13.65 17.99 -20.22
CA PHE A 265 13.85 16.58 -19.89
C PHE A 265 15.32 16.25 -19.64
N ILE A 266 15.53 15.16 -18.91
CA ILE A 266 16.83 14.60 -18.55
C ILE A 266 16.88 13.16 -19.08
N LYS A 267 17.90 12.87 -19.89
CA LYS A 267 18.15 11.52 -20.38
C LYS A 267 18.68 10.60 -19.29
N PHE A 268 18.29 9.34 -19.35
CA PHE A 268 18.84 8.27 -18.53
C PHE A 268 20.18 7.79 -19.10
N ASP A 269 21.24 8.55 -18.79
CA ASP A 269 22.61 8.27 -19.22
C ASP A 269 23.58 8.25 -18.03
N THR A 270 24.76 7.67 -18.26
CA THR A 270 25.87 7.68 -17.29
C THR A 270 26.33 9.11 -17.01
N GLY A 271 26.66 9.40 -15.76
CA GLY A 271 27.06 10.73 -15.30
C GLY A 271 25.92 11.59 -14.78
N ASN A 272 24.65 11.17 -14.90
CA ASN A 272 23.52 11.93 -14.36
C ASN A 272 23.20 11.57 -12.90
N LEU A 273 22.68 12.55 -12.16
CA LEU A 273 22.29 12.40 -10.77
C LEU A 273 20.97 11.63 -10.67
N CYS A 274 20.94 10.61 -9.82
CA CYS A 274 19.77 9.78 -9.62
C CYS A 274 19.46 9.56 -8.14
N MET A 275 18.18 9.32 -7.86
CA MET A 275 17.66 8.90 -6.57
C MET A 275 17.07 7.50 -6.70
N VAL A 276 17.30 6.67 -5.69
CA VAL A 276 16.69 5.34 -5.59
C VAL A 276 15.30 5.45 -4.97
N ILE A 277 14.28 4.95 -5.68
CA ILE A 277 12.86 4.99 -5.28
C ILE A 277 12.32 3.66 -4.73
N GLY A 278 13.15 2.59 -4.68
CA GLY A 278 12.73 1.29 -4.17
C GLY A 278 13.88 0.34 -3.82
N GLY A 279 13.57 -0.71 -3.05
CA GLY A 279 14.57 -1.71 -2.62
C GLY A 279 15.34 -1.30 -1.37
N ALA A 280 16.49 -1.95 -1.13
CA ALA A 280 17.28 -1.74 0.09
C ALA A 280 17.97 -0.37 0.15
N ASN A 281 18.35 0.18 -1.01
CA ASN A 281 19.04 1.46 -1.15
C ASN A 281 18.09 2.66 -1.29
N LEU A 282 16.81 2.50 -0.93
CA LEU A 282 15.77 3.54 -1.03
C LEU A 282 16.20 4.87 -0.39
N GLY A 283 16.04 5.97 -1.12
CA GLY A 283 16.35 7.33 -0.66
C GLY A 283 17.82 7.74 -0.79
N ARG A 284 18.71 6.84 -1.25
CA ARG A 284 20.09 7.20 -1.59
C ARG A 284 20.15 8.00 -2.89
N ILE A 285 21.11 8.92 -2.97
CA ILE A 285 21.33 9.79 -4.13
C ILE A 285 22.78 9.69 -4.56
N GLY A 286 22.99 9.37 -5.84
CA GLY A 286 24.31 9.30 -6.42
C GLY A 286 24.29 9.45 -7.93
N VAL A 287 25.48 9.47 -8.51
CA VAL A 287 25.69 9.57 -9.95
C VAL A 287 25.68 8.17 -10.57
N ILE A 288 24.99 8.01 -11.69
CA ILE A 288 24.98 6.75 -12.44
C ILE A 288 26.37 6.54 -13.05
N THR A 289 27.04 5.44 -12.72
CA THR A 289 28.37 5.12 -13.26
C THR A 289 28.28 4.18 -14.45
N ASN A 290 27.54 3.08 -14.29
CA ASN A 290 27.44 2.04 -15.30
C ASN A 290 26.03 1.42 -15.31
N ARG A 291 25.60 0.94 -16.49
CA ARG A 291 24.38 0.17 -16.68
C ARG A 291 24.74 -1.18 -17.30
N GLU A 292 24.49 -2.24 -16.54
CA GLU A 292 24.57 -3.61 -17.01
C GLU A 292 23.23 -4.03 -17.62
N ARG A 293 23.27 -4.44 -18.88
CA ARG A 293 22.09 -4.92 -19.61
C ARG A 293 22.07 -6.44 -19.55
N HIS A 294 20.94 -6.99 -19.14
CA HIS A 294 20.72 -8.44 -19.11
C HIS A 294 19.49 -8.77 -19.96
N PRO A 295 19.66 -9.14 -21.25
CA PRO A 295 18.56 -9.50 -22.12
C PRO A 295 17.69 -10.60 -21.49
N GLY A 296 16.38 -10.37 -21.40
CA GLY A 296 15.44 -11.31 -20.77
C GLY A 296 15.37 -11.25 -19.24
N SER A 297 16.22 -10.46 -18.59
CA SER A 297 16.23 -10.26 -17.13
C SER A 297 16.18 -8.78 -16.76
N PHE A 298 16.37 -8.47 -15.48
CA PHE A 298 16.36 -7.10 -14.98
C PHE A 298 17.71 -6.44 -15.19
N ASP A 299 17.71 -5.31 -15.90
CA ASP A 299 18.88 -4.43 -15.99
C ASP A 299 19.30 -3.92 -14.61
N VAL A 300 20.60 -3.96 -14.36
CA VAL A 300 21.23 -3.51 -13.12
C VAL A 300 22.01 -2.23 -13.40
N VAL A 301 21.93 -1.28 -12.48
CA VAL A 301 22.57 0.01 -12.62
C VAL A 301 23.41 0.27 -11.37
N HIS A 302 24.68 0.60 -11.61
CA HIS A 302 25.66 0.97 -10.61
C HIS A 302 25.62 2.47 -10.38
N VAL A 303 25.58 2.85 -9.11
CA VAL A 303 25.47 4.23 -8.65
C VAL A 303 26.58 4.51 -7.65
N LYS A 304 27.20 5.68 -7.75
CA LYS A 304 28.22 6.17 -6.83
C LYS A 304 27.70 7.41 -6.10
N ASP A 305 27.64 7.35 -4.78
CA ASP A 305 27.28 8.49 -3.94
C ASP A 305 28.41 9.54 -3.94
N SER A 306 28.10 10.75 -3.50
CA SER A 306 29.09 11.83 -3.32
C SER A 306 30.17 11.49 -2.28
N ALA A 307 29.89 10.61 -1.32
CA ALA A 307 30.85 10.09 -0.34
C ALA A 307 31.78 9.00 -0.92
N GLY A 308 31.63 8.64 -2.20
CA GLY A 308 32.45 7.61 -2.86
C GLY A 308 31.92 6.19 -2.75
N ASN A 309 30.93 5.94 -1.89
CA ASN A 309 30.28 4.63 -1.75
C ASN A 309 29.57 4.22 -3.04
N THR A 310 29.83 3.00 -3.51
CA THR A 310 29.18 2.41 -4.67
C THR A 310 28.13 1.38 -4.25
N PHE A 311 27.04 1.30 -5.02
CA PHE A 311 26.01 0.27 -4.85
C PHE A 311 25.23 0.07 -6.15
N ALA A 312 24.53 -1.06 -6.23
CA ALA A 312 23.74 -1.43 -7.40
C ALA A 312 22.24 -1.46 -7.07
N THR A 313 21.41 -1.14 -8.06
CA THR A 313 19.95 -1.30 -7.99
C THR A 313 19.38 -1.71 -9.34
N ARG A 314 18.14 -2.24 -9.35
CA ARG A 314 17.41 -2.50 -10.59
C ARG A 314 17.05 -1.17 -11.27
N LEU A 315 17.05 -1.15 -12.60
CA LEU A 315 16.66 0.00 -13.42
C LEU A 315 15.28 0.59 -13.05
N SER A 316 14.32 -0.26 -12.67
CA SER A 316 12.98 0.16 -12.25
C SER A 316 13.01 1.10 -11.04
N ASN A 317 13.99 0.92 -10.15
CA ASN A 317 14.09 1.62 -8.87
C ASN A 317 14.92 2.90 -8.97
N ILE A 318 15.43 3.25 -10.14
CA ILE A 318 16.19 4.48 -10.35
C ILE A 318 15.30 5.58 -10.89
N PHE A 319 15.47 6.78 -10.37
CA PHE A 319 14.83 7.99 -10.85
C PHE A 319 15.89 9.07 -11.08
N VAL A 320 16.03 9.57 -12.30
CA VAL A 320 16.99 10.64 -12.61
C VAL A 320 16.44 11.97 -12.11
N ILE A 321 17.22 12.70 -11.32
CA ILE A 321 16.80 13.95 -10.68
C ILE A 321 17.61 15.17 -11.15
N GLY A 322 18.69 14.98 -11.91
CA GLY A 322 19.58 16.07 -12.31
C GLY A 322 20.58 15.67 -13.39
N LYS A 323 21.24 16.67 -13.97
CA LYS A 323 22.34 16.52 -14.93
C LYS A 323 23.67 16.67 -14.21
N GLY A 324 24.61 15.76 -14.45
CA GLY A 324 25.89 15.77 -13.72
C GLY A 324 25.67 15.67 -12.21
N ASN A 325 26.30 16.57 -11.45
CA ASN A 325 26.13 16.69 -9.99
C ASN A 325 25.02 17.67 -9.56
N LYS A 326 24.35 18.36 -10.50
CA LYS A 326 23.34 19.38 -10.19
C LYS A 326 21.93 18.78 -10.24
N GLY A 327 21.31 18.65 -9.08
CA GLY A 327 19.89 18.29 -8.95
C GLY A 327 18.98 19.40 -9.49
N TRP A 328 17.89 19.01 -10.15
CA TRP A 328 16.82 19.93 -10.58
C TRP A 328 15.75 20.14 -9.50
N VAL A 329 15.85 19.45 -8.37
CA VAL A 329 15.00 19.64 -7.20
C VAL A 329 15.85 19.85 -5.96
N SER A 330 15.29 20.53 -4.98
CA SER A 330 15.89 20.63 -3.66
C SER A 330 15.94 19.26 -2.97
N LEU A 331 17.08 18.99 -2.32
CA LEU A 331 17.33 17.70 -1.69
C LEU A 331 17.07 17.76 -0.18
N PRO A 332 16.51 16.69 0.40
CA PRO A 332 16.29 16.63 1.83
C PRO A 332 17.60 16.61 2.63
N ARG A 333 17.49 16.86 3.94
CA ARG A 333 18.61 16.88 4.87
C ARG A 333 19.45 15.61 4.72
N GLY A 334 20.77 15.77 4.57
CA GLY A 334 21.71 14.67 4.36
C GLY A 334 21.97 14.33 2.89
N LYS A 335 21.32 15.02 1.93
CA LYS A 335 21.61 14.93 0.48
C LYS A 335 21.64 13.50 -0.07
N GLY A 336 20.88 12.58 0.54
CA GLY A 336 20.83 11.17 0.12
C GLY A 336 22.06 10.32 0.49
N ILE A 337 22.97 10.81 1.33
CA ILE A 337 24.13 10.03 1.79
C ILE A 337 23.72 9.12 2.94
N ARG A 338 23.85 7.81 2.75
CA ARG A 338 23.63 6.83 3.82
C ARG A 338 24.89 6.60 4.63
N LEU A 339 24.94 7.23 5.80
CA LEU A 339 25.97 6.99 6.81
C LEU A 339 25.89 5.56 7.36
N THR A 340 27.02 5.06 7.85
CA THR A 340 27.06 3.77 8.56
C THR A 340 26.39 3.88 9.93
N ILE A 341 26.07 2.73 10.55
CA ILE A 341 25.40 2.70 11.86
C ILE A 341 26.30 3.34 12.94
N ALA A 342 27.62 3.13 12.84
CA ALA A 342 28.60 3.74 13.73
C ALA A 342 28.64 5.27 13.58
N GLU A 343 28.77 5.76 12.35
CA GLU A 343 28.75 7.21 12.06
C GLU A 343 27.45 7.88 12.52
N GLU A 344 26.31 7.21 12.33
CA GLU A 344 25.02 7.74 12.78
C GLU A 344 24.92 7.78 14.32
N ARG A 345 25.49 6.79 15.01
CA ARG A 345 25.60 6.77 16.49
C ARG A 345 26.46 7.93 16.98
N ASP A 346 27.65 8.11 16.42
CA ASP A 346 28.60 9.13 16.86
C ASP A 346 28.04 10.53 16.63
N LYS A 347 27.44 10.75 15.45
CA LYS A 347 26.74 12.00 15.13
C LYS A 347 25.58 12.29 16.10
N ARG A 348 24.86 11.25 16.53
CA ARG A 348 23.76 11.40 17.50
C ARG A 348 24.27 11.73 18.90
N LEU A 349 25.37 11.11 19.33
CA LEU A 349 26.00 11.40 20.63
C LEU A 349 26.54 12.84 20.66
N ALA A 350 27.25 13.24 19.62
CA ALA A 350 27.76 14.61 19.47
C ALA A 350 26.63 15.66 19.49
N ALA A 351 25.53 15.41 18.76
CA ALA A 351 24.39 16.33 18.77
C ALA A 351 23.68 16.42 20.13
N LYS A 352 23.68 15.34 20.91
CA LYS A 352 23.12 15.33 22.26
C LYS A 352 24.01 16.10 23.24
N GLN A 353 25.33 15.92 23.14
CA GLN A 353 26.31 16.63 23.94
C GLN A 353 26.35 18.13 23.64
N SER A 354 26.03 18.55 22.41
CA SER A 354 25.97 19.97 22.05
C SER A 354 24.65 20.66 22.44
N THR A 355 23.63 19.89 22.82
CA THR A 355 22.32 20.44 23.24
C THR A 355 22.11 20.38 24.76
N SER A 356 22.88 19.54 25.46
CA SER A 356 23.12 19.65 26.90
C SER A 356 24.18 20.71 27.17
#